data_AF-A0A7Y4H1S5-F1
#
_entry.id   AF-A0A7Y4H1S5-F1
#
_cell.length_a   1.000
_cell.length_b   1.000
_cell.length_c   1.000
_cell.angle_alpha   90.00
_cell.angle_beta   90.00
_cell.angle_gamma   90.00
#
_symmetry.space_group_name_H-M   'P 1'
#
loop_
_entity.id
_entity.type
_entity.pdbx_description
1 polymer ?
#
loop_
_entity_poly.entity_id
_entity_poly.type
_entity_poly.pdbx_seq_one_letter_code
_entity_poly.pdbx_strand_id
1 'polypeptide(L)'
;MQGLPDRIQYAPREGATYEAPIDVLIPALMRLRKCEDSLKTLVLVDSLPDIILPALAWAASSKRYIPPIAVQTLVKYCGQEYLKRCLGKQRARELSERYAKAEILSGL
;
A
#
# COMPACT_ATOMS: atom_id res chain seq x y z
N MET A 1 -22.64 -46.80 21.35
CA MET A 1 -22.90 -45.37 21.10
C MET A 1 -21.73 -44.57 21.66
N GLN A 2 -20.65 -44.41 20.91
CA GLN A 2 -19.50 -43.59 21.32
C GLN A 2 -19.40 -42.41 20.36
N GLY A 3 -19.70 -41.21 20.87
CA GLY A 3 -19.57 -39.96 20.13
C GLY A 3 -18.10 -39.60 19.97
N LEU A 4 -17.69 -39.31 18.74
CA LEU A 4 -16.37 -38.77 18.42
C LEU A 4 -16.23 -37.35 19.00
N PRO A 5 -15.07 -36.95 19.53
CA PRO A 5 -14.87 -35.60 20.02
C PRO A 5 -14.86 -34.62 18.84
N ASP A 6 -15.71 -33.59 18.93
CA ASP A 6 -15.76 -32.46 18.00
C ASP A 6 -14.36 -31.83 17.89
N ARG A 7 -13.70 -32.06 16.75
CA ARG A 7 -12.37 -31.52 16.46
C ARG A 7 -12.59 -30.06 16.09
N ILE A 8 -12.29 -29.15 17.02
CA ILE A 8 -12.36 -27.69 16.77
C ILE A 8 -11.49 -27.38 15.55
N GLN A 9 -12.14 -27.15 14.41
CA GLN A 9 -11.46 -26.71 13.20
C GLN A 9 -11.06 -25.26 13.41
N TYR A 10 -9.79 -25.06 13.73
CA TYR A 10 -9.19 -23.72 13.78
C TYR A 10 -8.99 -23.25 12.34
N ALA A 11 -10.04 -22.66 11.74
CA ALA A 11 -9.87 -21.89 10.52
C ALA A 11 -8.98 -20.68 10.89
N PRO A 12 -7.79 -20.51 10.27
CA PRO A 12 -7.01 -19.32 10.49
C PRO A 12 -7.89 -18.11 10.16
N ARG A 13 -7.84 -17.07 11.00
CA ARG A 13 -8.52 -15.80 10.70
C ARG A 13 -7.87 -15.24 9.44
N GLU A 14 -8.45 -15.51 8.29
CA GLU A 14 -8.09 -14.86 7.04
C GLU A 14 -8.44 -13.38 7.24
N GLY A 15 -7.41 -12.56 7.46
CA GLY A 15 -7.57 -11.12 7.39
C GLY A 15 -8.11 -10.80 6.00
N ALA A 16 -9.15 -9.97 5.93
CA ALA A 16 -9.78 -9.57 4.66
C ALA A 16 -8.69 -9.28 3.62
N THR A 17 -8.59 -10.15 2.62
CA THR A 17 -7.60 -10.03 1.55
C THR A 17 -7.98 -8.79 0.77
N TYR A 18 -7.30 -7.68 1.05
CA TYR A 18 -7.57 -6.43 0.38
C TYR A 18 -7.12 -6.57 -1.08
N GLU A 19 -8.09 -6.79 -1.97
CA GLU A 19 -7.89 -6.81 -3.42
C GLU A 19 -8.35 -5.48 -4.00
N ALA A 20 -7.40 -4.61 -4.32
CA ALA A 20 -7.71 -3.39 -5.04
C ALA A 20 -8.17 -3.72 -6.47
N PRO A 21 -9.21 -3.06 -7.00
CA PRO A 21 -9.69 -3.28 -8.36
C PRO A 21 -8.57 -2.98 -9.36
N ILE A 22 -8.19 -4.00 -10.14
CA ILE A 22 -7.07 -3.95 -11.10
C ILE A 22 -7.31 -2.85 -12.15
N ASP A 23 -8.57 -2.67 -12.54
CA ASP A 23 -9.00 -1.66 -13.53
C ASP A 23 -8.72 -0.22 -13.09
N VAL A 24 -8.62 0.03 -11.79
CA VAL A 24 -8.26 1.36 -11.24
C VAL A 24 -6.76 1.41 -10.92
N LEU A 25 -6.19 0.29 -10.46
CA LEU A 25 -4.79 0.20 -10.04
C LEU A 25 -3.81 0.40 -11.20
N ILE A 26 -4.04 -0.24 -12.35
CA ILE A 26 -3.12 -0.16 -13.50
C ILE A 26 -3.05 1.27 -14.06
N PRO A 27 -4.19 1.96 -14.35
CA PRO A 27 -4.14 3.35 -14.78
C PRO A 27 -3.49 4.27 -13.75
N ALA A 28 -3.74 4.05 -12.45
CA ALA A 28 -3.10 4.82 -11.39
C ALA A 28 -1.57 4.66 -11.40
N LEU A 29 -1.04 3.44 -11.60
CA LEU A 29 0.40 3.20 -11.75
C LEU A 29 0.99 3.92 -12.97
N MET A 30 0.25 3.95 -14.09
CA MET A 30 0.70 4.66 -15.30
C MET A 30 0.72 6.17 -15.14
N ARG A 31 -0.21 6.73 -14.36
CA ARG A 31 -0.19 8.15 -13.98
C ARG A 31 0.94 8.44 -13.00
N LEU A 32 1.13 7.58 -12.00
CA LEU A 32 2.17 7.71 -10.98
C LEU A 32 3.59 7.70 -11.58
N ARG A 33 3.81 6.93 -12.65
CA ARG A 33 5.07 6.96 -13.42
C ARG A 33 5.45 8.35 -13.90
N LYS A 34 4.48 9.22 -14.19
CA LYS A 34 4.68 10.58 -14.70
C LYS A 34 4.84 11.62 -13.59
N CYS A 35 4.70 11.23 -12.32
CA CYS A 35 4.84 12.11 -11.17
C CYS A 35 6.33 12.20 -10.77
N GLU A 36 7.00 13.24 -11.24
CA GLU A 36 8.43 13.46 -10.99
C GLU A 36 8.73 13.96 -9.56
N ASP A 37 7.74 14.57 -8.92
CA ASP A 37 7.86 15.22 -7.62
C ASP A 37 6.69 14.86 -6.69
N SER A 38 6.84 15.24 -5.42
CA SER A 38 5.85 14.99 -4.37
C SER A 38 4.53 15.74 -4.62
N LEU A 39 4.56 16.95 -5.18
CA LEU A 39 3.38 17.77 -5.42
C LEU A 39 2.47 17.14 -6.48
N LYS A 40 3.05 16.77 -7.64
CA LYS A 40 2.33 16.04 -8.70
C LYS A 40 1.77 14.72 -8.18
N THR A 41 2.47 14.06 -7.26
CA THR A 41 1.99 12.84 -6.62
C THR A 41 0.78 13.11 -5.73
N LEU A 42 0.82 14.16 -4.89
CA LEU A 42 -0.30 14.54 -4.02
C LEU A 42 -1.55 14.93 -4.82
N VAL A 43 -1.38 15.69 -5.92
CA VAL A 43 -2.48 16.05 -6.83
C VAL A 43 -3.09 14.79 -7.46
N LEU A 44 -2.26 13.81 -7.85
CA LEU A 44 -2.76 12.53 -8.35
C LEU A 44 -3.57 11.80 -7.27
N VAL A 45 -3.04 11.70 -6.06
CA VAL A 45 -3.66 11.00 -4.93
C VAL A 45 -5.05 11.56 -4.61
N ASP A 46 -5.21 12.88 -4.60
CA ASP A 46 -6.51 13.55 -4.36
C ASP A 46 -7.59 13.19 -5.41
N SER A 47 -7.17 12.78 -6.61
CA SER A 47 -8.07 12.34 -7.69
C SER A 47 -8.36 10.84 -7.68
N LEU A 48 -7.75 10.07 -6.78
CA LEU A 48 -7.87 8.61 -6.73
C LEU A 48 -8.76 8.17 -5.55
N PRO A 49 -9.46 7.04 -5.66
CA PRO A 49 -10.18 6.48 -4.52
C PRO A 49 -9.21 6.11 -3.38
N ASP A 50 -9.44 6.62 -2.16
CA ASP A 50 -8.58 6.34 -1.00
C ASP A 50 -8.31 4.85 -0.80
N ILE A 51 -9.34 4.03 -1.05
CA ILE A 51 -9.28 2.58 -0.94
C ILE A 51 -8.07 2.01 -1.68
N ILE A 52 -7.72 2.50 -2.88
CA ILE A 52 -6.65 1.89 -3.70
C ILE A 52 -5.24 2.29 -3.28
N LEU A 53 -5.08 3.32 -2.44
CA LEU A 53 -3.77 3.93 -2.18
C LEU A 53 -2.76 2.96 -1.53
N PRO A 54 -3.14 2.09 -0.56
CA PRO A 54 -2.21 1.10 0.00
C PRO A 54 -1.73 0.09 -1.03
N ALA A 55 -2.63 -0.42 -1.88
CA ALA A 55 -2.26 -1.34 -2.95
C ALA A 55 -1.40 -0.65 -4.01
N LEU A 56 -1.68 0.61 -4.34
CA LEU A 56 -0.88 1.41 -5.25
C LEU A 56 0.54 1.59 -4.70
N ALA A 57 0.69 1.95 -3.42
CA ALA A 57 1.99 2.08 -2.76
C ALA A 57 2.78 0.77 -2.82
N TRP A 58 2.14 -0.36 -2.50
CA TRP A 58 2.78 -1.68 -2.57
C TRP A 58 3.18 -2.06 -3.99
N ALA A 59 2.26 -1.95 -4.94
CA ALA A 59 2.53 -2.30 -6.33
C ALA A 59 3.63 -1.42 -6.94
N ALA A 60 3.58 -0.12 -6.68
CA ALA A 60 4.57 0.85 -7.15
C ALA A 60 5.98 0.57 -6.58
N SER A 61 6.08 0.15 -5.32
CA SER A 61 7.38 -0.17 -4.67
C SER A 61 8.18 -1.27 -5.39
N SER A 62 7.51 -2.14 -6.14
CA SER A 62 8.14 -3.22 -6.89
C SER A 62 8.50 -2.85 -8.33
N LYS A 63 8.18 -1.62 -8.78
CA LYS A 63 8.38 -1.17 -10.17
C LYS A 63 9.50 -0.15 -10.27
N ARG A 64 10.60 -0.53 -10.94
CA ARG A 64 11.79 0.33 -11.13
C ARG A 64 11.53 1.61 -11.91
N TYR A 65 10.49 1.64 -12.75
CA TYR A 65 10.12 2.80 -13.55
C TYR A 65 9.28 3.84 -12.80
N ILE A 66 8.85 3.53 -11.55
CA ILE A 66 8.13 4.50 -10.72
C ILE A 66 9.17 5.30 -9.91
N PRO A 67 9.07 6.63 -9.91
CA PRO A 67 9.95 7.48 -9.10
C PRO A 67 9.86 7.10 -7.60
N PRO A 68 10.99 6.90 -6.90
CA PRO A 68 10.99 6.57 -5.47
C PRO A 68 10.29 7.63 -4.61
N ILE A 69 10.38 8.90 -5.00
CA ILE A 69 9.71 10.02 -4.32
C ILE A 69 8.18 9.86 -4.33
N ALA A 70 7.62 9.37 -5.44
CA ALA A 70 6.18 9.15 -5.56
C ALA A 70 5.70 8.03 -4.63
N VAL A 71 6.47 6.93 -4.54
CA VAL A 71 6.20 5.84 -3.58
C VAL A 71 6.31 6.33 -2.13
N GLN A 72 7.33 7.15 -1.84
CA GLN A 72 7.49 7.74 -0.53
C GLN A 72 6.31 8.65 -0.15
N THR A 73 5.87 9.52 -1.06
CA THR A 73 4.71 10.39 -0.83
C THR A 73 3.45 9.56 -0.57
N LEU A 74 3.21 8.48 -1.33
CA LEU A 74 2.09 7.57 -1.10
C LEU A 74 2.15 6.90 0.29
N VAL A 75 3.31 6.41 0.68
CA VAL A 75 3.51 5.77 1.99
C VAL A 75 3.27 6.76 3.13
N LYS A 76 3.75 8.00 2.99
CA LYS A 76 3.52 9.09 3.96
C LYS A 76 2.04 9.48 4.03
N TYR A 77 1.38 9.64 2.88
CA TYR A 77 -0.02 10.02 2.80
C TYR A 77 -0.95 8.97 3.40
N CYS A 78 -0.75 7.69 3.06
CA CYS A 78 -1.56 6.60 3.61
C CYS A 78 -1.41 6.50 5.13
N GLY A 79 -0.18 6.69 5.63
CA GLY A 79 0.16 6.46 7.02
C GLY A 79 0.29 4.98 7.38
N GLN A 80 1.08 4.72 8.43
CA GLN A 80 1.43 3.38 8.91
C GLN A 80 0.22 2.50 9.21
N GLU A 81 -0.75 3.05 9.94
CA GLU A 81 -1.89 2.28 10.43
C GLU A 81 -2.83 1.87 9.28
N TYR A 82 -3.00 2.73 8.28
CA TYR A 82 -3.80 2.39 7.10
C TYR A 82 -3.12 1.31 6.26
N LEU A 83 -1.80 1.44 6.03
CA LEU A 83 -1.01 0.43 5.34
C LEU A 83 -1.06 -0.93 6.04
N LYS A 84 -0.94 -0.96 7.37
CA LYS A 84 -1.04 -2.21 8.16
C LYS A 84 -2.41 -2.86 8.06
N ARG A 85 -3.48 -2.05 8.07
CA ARG A 85 -4.87 -2.55 7.95
C ARG A 85 -5.13 -3.18 6.58
N CYS A 86 -4.65 -2.55 5.50
CA CYS A 86 -4.91 -3.02 4.14
C CYS A 86 -3.92 -4.09 3.65
N LEU A 87 -2.63 -3.93 3.91
CA LEU A 87 -1.58 -4.81 3.37
C LEU A 87 -1.10 -5.89 4.35
N GLY A 88 -1.50 -5.78 5.61
CA GLY A 88 -0.96 -6.57 6.71
C GLY A 88 0.36 -6.01 7.25
N LYS A 89 0.72 -6.47 8.46
CA LYS A 89 1.87 -5.97 9.22
C LYS A 89 3.20 -6.08 8.49
N GLN A 90 3.43 -7.19 7.78
CA GLN A 90 4.70 -7.45 7.11
C GLN A 90 4.95 -6.49 5.95
N ARG A 91 4.02 -6.42 4.98
CA ARG A 91 4.14 -5.55 3.80
C ARG A 91 4.21 -4.07 4.18
N ALA A 92 3.40 -3.66 5.16
CA ALA A 92 3.45 -2.29 5.69
C ALA A 92 4.82 -1.97 6.30
N ARG A 93 5.39 -2.90 7.07
CA ARG A 93 6.73 -2.76 7.65
C ARG A 93 7.80 -2.65 6.56
N GLU A 94 7.76 -3.51 5.55
CA GLU A 94 8.72 -3.47 4.43
C GLU A 94 8.67 -2.14 3.66
N LEU A 95 7.47 -1.63 3.36
CA LEU A 95 7.32 -0.31 2.74
C LEU A 95 7.91 0.81 3.61
N SER A 96 7.66 0.71 4.91
CA SER A 96 8.10 1.72 5.86
C SER A 96 9.62 1.74 6.02
N GLU A 97 10.24 0.57 6.13
CA GLU A 97 11.70 0.47 6.24
C GLU A 97 12.40 1.00 4.99
N ARG A 98 11.80 0.82 3.80
CA ARG A 98 12.35 1.29 2.52
C ARG A 98 12.08 2.76 2.23
N TYR A 99 10.91 3.28 2.59
CA TYR A 99 10.44 4.60 2.11
C TYR A 99 10.09 5.59 3.23
N ALA A 100 9.87 5.17 4.47
CA ALA A 100 9.56 6.11 5.56
C ALA A 100 10.79 6.92 6.03
N LYS A 101 12.01 6.49 5.70
CA LYS A 101 13.26 7.04 6.25
C LYS A 101 13.80 8.33 5.62
N ALA A 102 13.21 8.87 4.55
CA ALA A 102 13.63 10.19 4.07
C ALA A 102 12.85 11.30 4.80
N GLU A 103 13.28 11.58 6.04
CA GLU A 103 13.14 12.89 6.70
C GLU A 103 14.32 13.82 6.38
N ILE A 104 15.04 13.57 5.29
CA ILE A 104 16.16 14.42 4.88
C ILE A 104 15.96 14.78 3.41
N LEU A 105 15.90 16.10 3.15
CA LEU A 105 15.68 16.83 1.89
C LEU A 105 14.18 17.11 1.60
N SER A 106 13.66 18.33 1.72
CA SER A 106 14.31 19.61 1.47
C SER A 106 14.04 20.61 2.59
N GLY A 107 15.11 21.24 3.06
CA GLY A 107 14.99 22.60 3.55
C GLY A 107 14.43 23.47 2.41
N LEU A 108 13.26 24.02 2.67
CA LEU A 108 12.71 25.25 2.11
C LEU A 108 12.20 26.04 3.31
#